data_AF-A0A942AEB6-F1
#
_entry.id   AF-A0A942AEB6-F1
#
_cell.length_a   1.000
_cell.length_b   1.000
_cell.length_c   1.000
_cell.angle_alpha   90.00
_cell.angle_beta   90.00
_cell.angle_gamma   90.00
#
_symmetry.space_group_name_H-M   'P 1'
#
loop_
_entity.id
_entity.type
_entity.pdbx_description
1 polymer ?
#
loop_
_entity_poly.entity_id
_entity_poly.type
_entity_poly.pdbx_seq_one_letter_code
_entity_poly.pdbx_strand_id
1 'polypeptide(L)'
;MKHKIILSLLIAAALNSLPFPGKADNPDYPNNRYPLVRKPYIELPLGSIKPKGWLLEMLERQKKGASSQMDILYPEVMGARNGWLGGDGDQWERGPYWIDGLLSLAYILDDRELKQKVQPWIEWALKSQREDGFFGPAKDYAPEPGLQRDNSADWWPRMVLLKIMQQYYSATGDKRVTDFMTRYFRYQL
;
A
#
# COMPACT_ATOMS: atom_id res chain seq x y z
N MET A 1 52.49 21.37 -40.63
CA MET A 1 51.01 21.45 -40.45
C MET A 1 50.47 20.03 -40.34
N LYS A 2 49.57 19.74 -39.38
CA LYS A 2 48.75 18.51 -39.17
C LYS A 2 48.87 17.78 -37.81
N HIS A 3 49.30 18.41 -36.71
CA HIS A 3 49.33 17.74 -35.38
C HIS A 3 48.69 18.56 -34.24
N LYS A 4 47.50 19.14 -34.43
CA LYS A 4 46.83 19.93 -33.35
C LYS A 4 45.32 19.72 -33.15
N ILE A 5 44.69 18.69 -33.71
CA ILE A 5 43.23 18.50 -33.58
C ILE A 5 42.86 17.03 -33.31
N ILE A 6 43.43 16.38 -32.29
CA ILE A 6 42.90 15.08 -31.80
C ILE A 6 42.87 15.00 -30.26
N LEU A 7 43.53 15.91 -29.53
CA LEU A 7 43.64 15.79 -28.07
C LEU A 7 42.51 16.45 -27.26
N SER A 8 41.54 17.11 -27.91
CA SER A 8 40.44 17.81 -27.22
C SER A 8 39.12 17.03 -27.12
N LEU A 9 39.00 15.88 -27.80
CA LEU A 9 37.75 15.07 -27.80
C LEU A 9 37.76 13.90 -26.81
N LEU A 10 38.91 13.55 -26.23
CA LEU A 10 39.01 12.45 -25.26
C LEU A 10 38.82 12.89 -23.80
N ILE A 11 38.81 14.20 -23.52
CA ILE A 11 38.59 14.71 -22.15
C ILE A 11 37.08 14.94 -21.87
N ALA A 12 36.24 15.05 -22.91
CA ALA A 12 34.80 15.29 -22.75
C ALA A 12 33.97 14.02 -22.48
N ALA A 13 34.50 12.82 -22.76
CA ALA A 13 33.77 11.56 -22.60
C ALA A 13 33.97 10.87 -21.23
N ALA A 14 34.86 11.39 -20.36
CA ALA A 14 35.19 10.77 -19.08
C ALA A 14 34.46 11.38 -17.86
N LEU A 15 33.58 12.36 -18.07
CA LEU A 15 32.92 13.11 -16.97
C LEU A 15 31.51 12.64 -16.61
N ASN A 16 30.92 11.66 -17.32
CA ASN A 16 29.56 11.17 -17.04
C ASN A 16 29.49 9.82 -16.31
N SER A 17 30.61 9.31 -15.80
CA SER A 17 30.64 8.09 -14.99
C SER A 17 31.40 8.31 -13.69
N LEU A 18 31.16 9.44 -13.02
CA LEU A 18 31.39 9.49 -11.58
C LEU A 18 30.24 8.71 -10.93
N PRO A 19 30.48 7.55 -10.31
CA PRO A 19 29.48 6.99 -9.41
C PRO A 19 29.25 8.07 -8.35
N PHE A 20 28.02 8.63 -8.30
CA PHE A 20 27.61 9.40 -7.13
C PHE A 20 27.86 8.50 -5.93
N PRO A 21 28.83 8.81 -5.06
CA PRO A 21 28.95 8.10 -3.82
C PRO A 21 27.81 8.68 -2.98
N GLY A 22 26.61 8.13 -3.16
CA GLY A 22 25.50 8.34 -2.25
C GLY A 22 25.94 7.81 -0.90
N LYS A 23 26.65 8.65 -0.15
CA LYS A 23 27.13 8.38 1.20
C LYS A 23 25.93 7.96 2.03
N ALA A 24 25.99 6.71 2.50
CA ALA A 24 25.11 6.05 3.44
C ALA A 24 23.62 6.39 3.27
N ASP A 25 22.90 5.54 2.56
CA ASP A 25 21.48 5.38 2.89
C ASP A 25 21.41 5.18 4.40
N ASN A 26 20.63 6.02 5.09
CA ASN A 26 20.25 5.68 6.45
C ASN A 26 19.59 4.29 6.35
N PRO A 27 20.19 3.24 6.93
CA PRO A 27 19.64 1.89 6.78
C PRO A 27 18.21 1.82 7.32
N ASP A 28 17.84 2.71 8.23
CA ASP A 28 16.51 2.82 8.81
C ASP A 28 15.51 3.51 7.86
N TYR A 29 15.99 4.37 6.95
CA TYR A 29 15.16 5.10 5.99
C TYR A 29 15.78 5.15 4.59
N PRO A 30 15.69 4.06 3.81
CA PRO A 30 16.28 3.98 2.48
C PRO A 30 15.57 4.92 1.50
N ASN A 31 16.37 5.58 0.65
CA ASN A 31 15.85 6.40 -0.45
C ASN A 31 15.71 5.55 -1.74
N ASN A 32 15.29 6.20 -2.82
CA ASN A 32 15.26 5.63 -4.16
C ASN A 32 16.64 5.04 -4.53
N ARG A 33 16.65 3.77 -4.97
CA ARG A 33 17.85 3.08 -5.46
C ARG A 33 18.19 3.58 -6.86
N TYR A 34 19.49 3.67 -7.17
CA TYR A 34 19.95 3.96 -8.53
C TYR A 34 19.30 2.99 -9.55
N PRO A 35 18.85 3.45 -10.74
CA PRO A 35 19.04 4.78 -11.34
C PRO A 35 17.96 5.81 -10.99
N LEU A 36 17.04 5.52 -10.06
CA LEU A 36 15.96 6.44 -9.70
C LEU A 36 16.51 7.69 -9.01
N VAL A 37 15.92 8.86 -9.34
CA VAL A 37 16.28 10.16 -8.74
C VAL A 37 16.04 10.10 -7.23
N ARG A 38 17.03 10.49 -6.43
CA ARG A 38 16.88 10.59 -4.97
C ARG A 38 15.88 11.68 -4.61
N LYS A 39 14.99 11.39 -3.68
CA LYS A 39 14.02 12.36 -3.16
C LYS A 39 14.69 13.25 -2.09
N PRO A 40 14.40 14.56 -2.04
CA PRO A 40 14.92 15.45 -0.99
C PRO A 40 14.35 15.11 0.39
N TYR A 41 13.15 14.54 0.45
CA TYR A 41 12.49 14.08 1.66
C TYR A 41 12.04 12.63 1.50
N ILE A 42 12.02 11.91 2.61
CA ILE A 42 11.52 10.54 2.70
C ILE A 42 10.34 10.52 3.66
N GLU A 43 9.35 9.71 3.35
CA GLU A 43 8.22 9.49 4.23
C GLU A 43 8.66 8.65 5.42
N LEU A 44 8.18 9.01 6.62
CA LEU A 44 8.47 8.23 7.81
C LEU A 44 7.53 7.01 7.87
N PRO A 45 8.02 5.85 8.33
CA PRO A 45 7.21 4.64 8.44
C PRO A 45 5.94 4.85 9.26
N LEU A 46 4.85 4.20 8.85
CA LEU A 46 3.59 4.30 9.57
C LEU A 46 3.76 3.82 11.02
N GLY A 47 3.34 4.65 11.97
CA GLY A 47 3.48 4.40 13.41
C GLY A 47 4.79 4.88 14.04
N SER A 48 5.74 5.40 13.25
CA SER A 48 6.98 6.03 13.77
C SER A 48 6.72 7.33 14.53
N ILE A 49 5.64 8.04 14.18
CA ILE A 49 5.17 9.24 14.89
C ILE A 49 4.03 8.84 15.82
N LYS A 50 4.10 9.28 17.08
CA LYS A 50 3.06 9.04 18.09
C LYS A 50 2.29 10.33 18.41
N PRO A 51 0.95 10.31 18.32
CA PRO A 51 0.13 11.48 18.60
C PRO A 51 0.12 11.79 20.11
N LYS A 52 -0.04 13.07 20.45
CA LYS A 52 -0.20 13.55 21.83
C LYS A 52 -1.27 14.66 21.90
N GLY A 53 -1.73 14.96 23.11
CA GLY A 53 -2.67 16.06 23.36
C GLY A 53 -3.96 15.91 22.55
N TRP A 54 -4.40 17.01 21.92
CA TRP A 54 -5.65 17.04 21.17
C TRP A 54 -5.74 16.01 20.04
N LEU A 55 -4.64 15.76 19.31
CA LEU A 55 -4.64 14.79 18.21
C LEU A 55 -4.85 13.36 18.72
N LEU A 56 -4.22 13.00 19.84
CA LEU A 56 -4.41 11.69 20.46
C LEU A 56 -5.88 11.50 20.88
N GLU A 57 -6.48 12.50 21.50
CA GLU A 57 -7.90 12.47 21.89
C GLU A 57 -8.83 12.30 20.69
N MET A 58 -8.56 12.96 19.57
CA MET A 58 -9.36 12.80 18.34
C MET A 58 -9.23 11.38 17.76
N LEU A 59 -8.03 10.81 17.72
CA LEU A 59 -7.81 9.46 17.24
C LEU A 59 -8.46 8.41 18.16
N GLU A 60 -8.40 8.60 19.48
CA GLU A 60 -9.09 7.74 20.45
C GLU A 60 -10.62 7.80 20.29
N ARG A 61 -11.19 8.98 19.98
CA ARG A 61 -12.62 9.10 19.65
C ARG A 61 -12.98 8.39 18.35
N GLN A 62 -12.14 8.52 17.32
CA GLN A 62 -12.33 7.78 16.07
C GLN A 62 -12.28 6.26 16.31
N LYS A 63 -11.32 5.79 17.12
CA LYS A 63 -11.22 4.39 17.54
C LYS A 63 -12.46 3.92 18.29
N LYS A 64 -13.09 4.76 19.11
CA LYS A 64 -14.30 4.41 19.86
C LYS A 64 -15.60 4.64 19.07
N GLY A 65 -15.52 5.18 17.86
CA GLY A 65 -16.66 5.52 17.01
C GLY A 65 -16.75 4.65 15.75
N ALA A 66 -17.41 5.21 14.73
CA ALA A 66 -17.71 4.50 13.49
C ALA A 66 -16.46 3.89 12.81
N SER A 67 -15.31 4.55 12.90
CA SER A 67 -14.07 4.12 12.24
C SER A 67 -13.65 2.69 12.60
N SER A 68 -13.93 2.23 13.83
CA SER A 68 -13.63 0.84 14.24
C SER A 68 -14.84 -0.10 14.21
N GLN A 69 -16.04 0.41 13.90
CA GLN A 69 -17.31 -0.31 14.07
C GLN A 69 -18.12 -0.45 12.78
N MET A 70 -17.56 -0.13 11.60
CA MET A 70 -18.33 -0.17 10.35
C MET A 70 -18.86 -1.57 10.00
N ASP A 71 -18.20 -2.64 10.43
CA ASP A 71 -18.71 -4.03 10.34
C ASP A 71 -19.98 -4.27 11.18
N ILE A 72 -20.20 -3.49 12.24
CA ILE A 72 -21.41 -3.54 13.07
C ILE A 72 -22.47 -2.58 12.52
N LEU A 73 -22.05 -1.37 12.13
CA LEU A 73 -22.94 -0.30 11.68
C LEU A 73 -23.43 -0.49 10.24
N TYR A 74 -22.65 -1.17 9.40
CA TYR A 74 -22.97 -1.43 8.00
C TYR A 74 -22.53 -2.85 7.56
N PRO A 75 -23.10 -3.90 8.19
CA PRO A 75 -22.64 -5.29 8.02
C PRO A 75 -22.81 -5.83 6.60
N GLU A 76 -23.77 -5.32 5.83
CA GLU A 76 -24.00 -5.75 4.44
C GLU A 76 -22.79 -5.44 3.54
N VAL A 77 -22.13 -4.31 3.79
CA VAL A 77 -20.94 -3.88 3.02
C VAL A 77 -19.66 -4.29 3.72
N MET A 78 -19.57 -4.20 5.05
CA MET A 78 -18.30 -4.30 5.79
C MET A 78 -18.15 -5.60 6.59
N GLY A 79 -19.21 -6.41 6.65
CA GLY A 79 -19.24 -7.66 7.39
C GLY A 79 -18.62 -8.83 6.63
N ALA A 80 -18.88 -10.04 7.12
CA ALA A 80 -18.28 -11.28 6.63
C ALA A 80 -18.58 -11.60 5.14
N ARG A 81 -19.64 -11.01 4.56
CA ARG A 81 -19.95 -11.15 3.13
C ARG A 81 -19.09 -10.27 2.23
N ASN A 82 -18.29 -9.33 2.75
CA ASN A 82 -17.46 -8.48 1.88
C ASN A 82 -16.55 -9.33 0.97
N GLY A 83 -16.48 -8.97 -0.31
CA GLY A 83 -15.69 -9.68 -1.32
C GLY A 83 -14.19 -9.70 -1.02
N TRP A 84 -13.67 -8.66 -0.35
CA TRP A 84 -12.28 -8.58 0.13
C TRP A 84 -12.03 -9.38 1.41
N LEU A 85 -13.03 -10.14 1.85
CA LEU A 85 -12.93 -11.23 2.83
C LEU A 85 -13.35 -12.59 2.22
N GLY A 86 -13.62 -12.65 0.92
CA GLY A 86 -13.99 -13.85 0.19
C GLY A 86 -15.48 -14.16 0.18
N GLY A 87 -16.32 -13.22 0.63
CA GLY A 87 -17.77 -13.34 0.55
C GLY A 87 -18.35 -12.96 -0.82
N ASP A 88 -19.67 -12.98 -0.89
CA ASP A 88 -20.51 -12.71 -2.08
C ASP A 88 -21.25 -11.36 -2.02
N GLY A 89 -20.88 -10.51 -1.06
CA GLY A 89 -21.40 -9.17 -0.83
C GLY A 89 -20.65 -8.10 -1.62
N ASP A 90 -20.46 -6.93 -1.02
CA ASP A 90 -19.80 -5.79 -1.69
C ASP A 90 -18.35 -6.11 -2.08
N GLN A 91 -17.95 -5.77 -3.31
CA GLN A 91 -16.63 -6.11 -3.87
C GLN A 91 -15.86 -4.90 -4.41
N TRP A 92 -16.48 -3.74 -4.49
CA TRP A 92 -15.85 -2.54 -5.03
C TRP A 92 -14.98 -1.86 -3.94
N GLU A 93 -14.89 -0.53 -3.88
CA GLU A 93 -13.88 0.12 -3.02
C GLU A 93 -14.29 0.37 -1.56
N ARG A 94 -15.56 0.22 -1.18
CA ARG A 94 -16.03 0.64 0.15
C ARG A 94 -15.33 -0.10 1.29
N GLY A 95 -15.23 -1.43 1.20
CA GLY A 95 -14.45 -2.25 2.13
C GLY A 95 -12.98 -1.78 2.23
N PRO A 96 -12.23 -1.74 1.11
CA PRO A 96 -10.88 -1.22 1.08
C PRO A 96 -10.72 0.18 1.69
N TYR A 97 -11.60 1.14 1.41
CA TYR A 97 -11.51 2.47 2.01
C TYR A 97 -11.65 2.47 3.53
N TRP A 98 -12.55 1.64 4.07
CA TRP A 98 -12.66 1.51 5.51
C TRP A 98 -11.36 0.97 6.12
N ILE A 99 -10.75 -0.04 5.49
CA ILE A 99 -9.51 -0.64 5.97
C ILE A 99 -8.30 0.28 5.82
N ASP A 100 -8.24 1.12 4.79
CA ASP A 100 -7.22 2.18 4.64
C ASP A 100 -7.18 3.10 5.88
N GLY A 101 -8.35 3.54 6.34
CA GLY A 101 -8.47 4.33 7.57
C GLY A 101 -8.18 3.51 8.84
N LEU A 102 -8.75 2.30 8.94
CA LEU A 102 -8.64 1.47 10.14
C LEU A 102 -7.21 0.97 10.39
N LEU A 103 -6.50 0.57 9.33
CA LEU A 103 -5.09 0.17 9.40
C LEU A 103 -4.23 1.32 9.90
N SER A 104 -4.38 2.50 9.31
CA SER A 104 -3.64 3.70 9.71
C SER A 104 -3.86 4.01 11.20
N LEU A 105 -5.12 4.00 11.63
CA LEU A 105 -5.49 4.23 13.03
C LEU A 105 -4.87 3.19 13.98
N ALA A 106 -4.92 1.91 13.59
CA ALA A 106 -4.39 0.79 14.37
C ALA A 106 -2.89 0.93 14.65
N TYR A 107 -2.09 1.28 13.64
CA TYR A 107 -0.64 1.39 13.79
C TYR A 107 -0.18 2.73 14.39
N ILE A 108 -0.91 3.83 14.14
CA ILE A 108 -0.62 5.12 14.78
C ILE A 108 -0.84 5.02 16.29
N LEU A 109 -1.99 4.49 16.73
CA LEU A 109 -2.31 4.30 18.15
C LEU A 109 -1.61 3.11 18.80
N ASP A 110 -0.91 2.29 18.01
CA ASP A 110 -0.31 1.03 18.47
C ASP A 110 -1.33 0.05 19.09
N ASP A 111 -2.56 0.05 18.57
CA ASP A 111 -3.67 -0.67 19.16
C ASP A 111 -3.73 -2.14 18.71
N ARG A 112 -3.69 -3.07 19.67
CA ARG A 112 -3.67 -4.51 19.39
C ARG A 112 -4.99 -5.01 18.80
N GLU A 113 -6.13 -4.54 19.28
CA GLU A 113 -7.45 -5.02 18.85
C GLU A 113 -7.74 -4.57 17.42
N LEU A 114 -7.44 -3.30 17.09
CA LEU A 114 -7.60 -2.79 15.74
C LEU A 114 -6.66 -3.49 14.75
N LYS A 115 -5.41 -3.76 15.13
CA LYS A 115 -4.48 -4.55 14.29
C LYS A 115 -5.04 -5.95 14.01
N GLN A 116 -5.58 -6.62 15.03
CA GLN A 116 -6.23 -7.92 14.86
C GLN A 116 -7.45 -7.85 13.94
N LYS A 117 -8.23 -6.77 14.01
CA LYS A 117 -9.40 -6.56 13.15
C LYS A 117 -9.05 -6.34 11.68
N VAL A 118 -7.91 -5.71 11.41
CA VAL A 118 -7.41 -5.46 10.04
C VAL A 118 -6.76 -6.71 9.45
N GLN A 119 -6.13 -7.56 10.27
CA GLN A 119 -5.32 -8.68 9.79
C GLN A 119 -6.04 -9.62 8.79
N PRO A 120 -7.32 -10.02 8.99
CA PRO A 120 -8.03 -10.86 8.02
C PRO A 120 -8.07 -10.29 6.61
N TRP A 121 -8.19 -8.97 6.46
CA TRP A 121 -8.24 -8.30 5.16
C TRP A 121 -6.88 -8.38 4.44
N ILE A 122 -5.79 -8.20 5.19
CA ILE A 122 -4.42 -8.31 4.66
C ILE A 122 -4.10 -9.76 4.25
N GLU A 123 -4.41 -10.72 5.11
CA GLU A 123 -4.14 -12.13 4.82
C GLU A 123 -5.01 -12.64 3.66
N TRP A 124 -6.27 -12.20 3.59
CA TRP A 124 -7.12 -12.54 2.47
C TRP A 124 -6.61 -11.95 1.16
N ALA A 125 -6.22 -10.66 1.16
CA ALA A 125 -5.63 -9.99 0.01
C ALA A 125 -4.42 -10.76 -0.54
N LEU A 126 -3.45 -11.07 0.31
CA LEU A 126 -2.26 -11.84 -0.05
C LEU A 126 -2.62 -13.21 -0.63
N LYS A 127 -3.56 -13.92 0.00
CA LYS A 127 -4.02 -15.25 -0.43
C LYS A 127 -4.80 -15.24 -1.75
N SER A 128 -5.48 -14.13 -2.06
CA SER A 128 -6.30 -14.01 -3.28
C SER A 128 -5.49 -13.93 -4.57
N GLN A 129 -4.17 -13.78 -4.49
CA GLN A 129 -3.33 -13.62 -5.68
C GLN A 129 -3.24 -14.92 -6.49
N ARG A 130 -3.69 -14.85 -7.74
CA ARG A 130 -3.60 -15.90 -8.76
C ARG A 130 -2.17 -16.10 -9.24
N GLU A 131 -1.93 -17.17 -10.00
CA GLU A 131 -0.62 -17.49 -10.58
C GLU A 131 -0.09 -16.38 -11.50
N ASP A 132 -0.96 -15.80 -12.32
CA ASP A 132 -0.66 -14.69 -13.24
C ASP A 132 -0.35 -13.35 -12.54
N GLY A 133 -0.62 -13.23 -11.23
CA GLY A 133 -0.37 -12.02 -10.44
C GLY A 133 -1.60 -11.16 -10.17
N PHE A 134 -2.74 -11.44 -10.83
CA PHE A 134 -4.02 -10.79 -10.51
C PHE A 134 -4.48 -11.17 -9.10
N PHE A 135 -5.19 -10.30 -8.40
CA PHE A 135 -5.67 -10.56 -7.03
C PHE A 135 -7.05 -9.94 -6.80
N GLY A 136 -7.66 -10.25 -5.65
CA GLY A 136 -8.94 -9.68 -5.22
C GLY A 136 -10.16 -10.52 -5.64
N PRO A 137 -11.37 -9.97 -5.43
CA PRO A 137 -12.61 -10.62 -5.87
C PRO A 137 -12.55 -10.93 -7.37
N ALA A 138 -13.00 -12.12 -7.75
CA ALA A 138 -12.89 -12.62 -9.13
C ALA A 138 -14.22 -13.14 -9.71
N LYS A 139 -15.29 -13.09 -8.93
CA LYS A 139 -16.61 -13.59 -9.33
C LYS A 139 -17.63 -12.46 -9.22
N ASP A 140 -18.32 -12.21 -10.33
CA ASP A 140 -19.49 -11.34 -10.37
C ASP A 140 -20.73 -12.08 -9.86
N TYR A 141 -21.61 -11.33 -9.22
CA TYR A 141 -22.87 -11.81 -8.67
C TYR A 141 -24.03 -10.99 -9.22
N ALA A 142 -25.24 -11.58 -9.20
CA ALA A 142 -26.45 -10.86 -9.61
C ALA A 142 -26.66 -9.60 -8.73
N PRO A 143 -27.26 -8.53 -9.27
CA PRO A 143 -27.49 -7.30 -8.50
C PRO A 143 -28.22 -7.56 -7.18
N GLU A 144 -27.78 -6.89 -6.12
CA GLU A 144 -28.47 -6.86 -4.81
C GLU A 144 -28.51 -5.40 -4.33
N PRO A 145 -29.67 -4.90 -3.88
CA PRO A 145 -29.81 -3.50 -3.49
C PRO A 145 -28.76 -3.07 -2.47
N GLY A 146 -28.03 -2.00 -2.80
CA GLY A 146 -27.01 -1.43 -1.92
C GLY A 146 -25.63 -2.06 -1.99
N LEU A 147 -25.41 -3.11 -2.80
CA LEU A 147 -24.11 -3.78 -2.98
C LEU A 147 -23.57 -3.62 -4.42
N GLN A 148 -22.27 -3.41 -4.54
CA GLN A 148 -21.55 -3.33 -5.81
C GLN A 148 -20.72 -4.59 -5.98
N ARG A 149 -21.17 -5.50 -6.85
CA ARG A 149 -20.63 -6.88 -6.90
C ARG A 149 -20.71 -7.54 -8.28
N ASP A 150 -20.88 -6.75 -9.32
CA ASP A 150 -21.05 -7.18 -10.71
C ASP A 150 -19.92 -6.69 -11.64
N ASN A 151 -18.85 -6.14 -11.06
CA ASN A 151 -17.65 -5.69 -11.78
C ASN A 151 -16.37 -6.04 -10.98
N SER A 152 -16.22 -7.30 -10.63
CA SER A 152 -15.10 -7.83 -9.83
C SER A 152 -13.73 -7.63 -10.50
N ALA A 153 -13.69 -7.45 -11.82
CA ALA A 153 -12.47 -7.21 -12.59
C ALA A 153 -12.01 -5.74 -12.60
N ASP A 154 -12.76 -4.81 -11.98
CA ASP A 154 -12.40 -3.39 -11.95
C ASP A 154 -11.02 -3.15 -11.31
N TRP A 155 -10.23 -2.28 -11.93
CA TRP A 155 -8.88 -1.96 -11.49
C TRP A 155 -8.87 -1.01 -10.30
N TRP A 156 -9.92 -0.20 -10.12
CA TRP A 156 -9.98 0.83 -9.09
C TRP A 156 -9.83 0.31 -7.66
N PRO A 157 -10.65 -0.64 -7.16
CA PRO A 157 -10.55 -1.08 -5.78
C PRO A 157 -9.21 -1.79 -5.47
N ARG A 158 -8.53 -2.31 -6.50
CA ARG A 158 -7.16 -2.85 -6.38
C ARG A 158 -6.13 -1.75 -6.13
N MET A 159 -6.29 -0.56 -6.71
CA MET A 159 -5.41 0.59 -6.41
C MET A 159 -5.52 1.00 -4.94
N VAL A 160 -6.74 1.01 -4.40
CA VAL A 160 -6.99 1.27 -2.97
C VAL A 160 -6.33 0.20 -2.12
N LEU A 161 -6.49 -1.08 -2.46
CA LEU A 161 -5.86 -2.16 -1.72
C LEU A 161 -4.32 -2.12 -1.78
N LEU A 162 -3.72 -1.80 -2.92
CA LEU A 162 -2.27 -1.63 -3.05
C LEU A 162 -1.73 -0.54 -2.11
N LYS A 163 -2.46 0.56 -1.93
CA LYS A 163 -2.13 1.60 -0.94
C LYS A 163 -2.15 1.03 0.49
N ILE A 164 -3.16 0.24 0.84
CA ILE A 164 -3.26 -0.43 2.15
C ILE A 164 -2.06 -1.37 2.36
N MET A 165 -1.72 -2.16 1.35
CA MET A 165 -0.59 -3.09 1.40
C MET A 165 0.74 -2.33 1.59
N GLN A 166 0.95 -1.23 0.87
CA GLN A 166 2.12 -0.37 1.06
C GLN A 166 2.21 0.18 2.50
N GLN A 167 1.09 0.61 3.07
CA GLN A 167 1.05 1.09 4.46
C GLN A 167 1.29 -0.04 5.47
N TYR A 168 0.75 -1.23 5.23
CA TYR A 168 1.02 -2.41 6.06
C TYR A 168 2.51 -2.76 6.05
N TYR A 169 3.14 -2.77 4.87
CA TYR A 169 4.58 -2.99 4.76
C TYR A 169 5.38 -1.90 5.50
N SER A 170 4.98 -0.63 5.34
CA SER A 170 5.61 0.49 6.05
C SER A 170 5.56 0.31 7.57
N ALA A 171 4.46 -0.22 8.10
CA ALA A 171 4.29 -0.42 9.55
C ALA A 171 4.93 -1.71 10.11
N THR A 172 5.15 -2.74 9.29
CA THR A 172 5.50 -4.09 9.75
C THR A 172 6.80 -4.64 9.17
N GLY A 173 7.24 -4.14 8.02
CA GLY A 173 8.34 -4.71 7.24
C GLY A 173 8.02 -6.04 6.55
N ASP A 174 6.75 -6.47 6.48
CA ASP A 174 6.35 -7.76 5.90
C ASP A 174 6.71 -7.88 4.41
N LYS A 175 7.76 -8.64 4.11
CA LYS A 175 8.30 -8.82 2.75
C LYS A 175 7.35 -9.53 1.79
N ARG A 176 6.32 -10.22 2.28
CA ARG A 176 5.27 -10.80 1.41
C ARG A 176 4.58 -9.73 0.57
N VAL A 177 4.46 -8.52 1.11
CA VAL A 177 3.86 -7.38 0.40
C VAL A 177 4.65 -7.00 -0.84
N THR A 178 5.98 -6.92 -0.74
CA THR A 178 6.81 -6.51 -1.89
C THR A 178 6.73 -7.51 -3.03
N ASP A 179 6.67 -8.81 -2.71
CA ASP A 179 6.50 -9.87 -3.70
C ASP A 179 5.10 -9.82 -4.33
N PHE A 180 4.08 -9.67 -3.51
CA PHE A 180 2.68 -9.53 -3.94
C PHE A 180 2.49 -8.37 -4.91
N MET A 181 2.96 -7.17 -4.55
CA MET A 181 2.85 -5.98 -5.40
C MET A 181 3.67 -6.15 -6.69
N THR A 182 4.88 -6.72 -6.61
CA THR A 182 5.72 -6.97 -7.80
C THR A 182 5.01 -7.87 -8.81
N ARG A 183 4.37 -8.95 -8.36
CA ARG A 183 3.62 -9.86 -9.22
C ARG A 183 2.42 -9.17 -9.88
N TYR A 184 1.70 -8.34 -9.13
CA TYR A 184 0.59 -7.59 -9.69
C TYR A 184 1.04 -6.56 -10.73
N PHE A 185 2.10 -5.80 -10.46
CA PHE A 185 2.62 -4.84 -11.46
C PHE A 185 3.17 -5.53 -12.71
N ARG A 186 3.69 -6.75 -12.60
CA ARG A 186 4.06 -7.56 -13.78
C ARG A 186 2.84 -8.02 -14.58
N TYR A 187 1.73 -8.35 -13.92
CA TYR A 187 0.47 -8.66 -14.60
C TYR A 187 -0.07 -7.48 -15.44
N GLN A 188 0.22 -6.24 -15.03
CA GLN A 188 -0.25 -5.03 -15.72
C GLN A 188 0.57 -4.64 -16.97
N LEU A 189 1.67 -5.34 -17.25
CA LEU A 189 2.55 -5.10 -18.41
C LEU A 189 2.18 -6.01 -19.58
#